data_AF-A0A5B8UWD1-F1
#
_entry.id   AF-A0A5B8UWD1-F1
#
_cell.length_a   1.000
_cell.length_b   1.000
_cell.length_c   1.000
_cell.angle_alpha   90.00
_cell.angle_beta   90.00
_cell.angle_gamma   90.00
#
_symmetry.space_group_name_H-M   'P 1'
#
loop_
_entity.id
_entity.type
_entity.pdbx_description
1 polymer ?
#
loop_
_entity_poly.entity_id
_entity_poly.type
_entity_poly.pdbx_seq_one_letter_code
_entity_poly.pdbx_strand_id
1 'polypeptide(L)'
;MKTNHIKGGMLLIVTTALTISAFAQQNDTMKRAFNMGRYNNSDVIDNSVPGKAREHISTNWKGRYYEILLVNDKITGLYVEGEKIPSEKWGAYSKTIAAIREQVRKDRIQARKDQEQARRDQRQAMLDEQQAKKDQEQAARDQEQAKRDQEQARRDELQAKEEQEDAQRDQAQARLDQEQAGRDQEQARLDQAQARKDQEEARKDQALMKQLIADLLSDTIVPNEKSLHEMTLNSEEMTVNGTKQPDNVFQKYKEKYKRFAGGEFSFENSGNRHGIHMSRQSISSNMSQDVRSF
;
A
#
# COMPACT_ATOMS: atom_id res chain seq x y z
N MET A 1 7.02 82.70 18.38
CA MET A 1 7.48 84.03 18.80
C MET A 1 8.76 83.89 19.61
N LYS A 2 9.88 84.37 19.07
CA LYS A 2 10.91 85.20 19.73
C LYS A 2 12.16 85.21 18.84
N THR A 3 12.18 86.25 18.02
CA THR A 3 13.33 86.79 17.29
C THR A 3 14.35 87.42 18.25
N ASN A 4 15.51 87.79 17.69
CA ASN A 4 16.43 88.91 18.07
C ASN A 4 17.83 88.45 18.49
N HIS A 5 18.96 89.03 18.06
CA HIS A 5 19.27 90.13 17.15
C HIS A 5 20.74 89.99 16.69
N ILE A 6 21.05 90.45 15.48
CA ILE A 6 22.41 90.77 15.00
C ILE A 6 22.52 92.30 14.96
N LYS A 7 23.48 92.90 15.67
CA LYS A 7 24.17 94.20 15.42
C LYS A 7 25.49 94.11 16.20
N GLY A 8 26.71 94.23 15.67
CA GLY A 8 27.22 95.14 14.64
C GLY A 8 28.05 96.22 15.34
N GLY A 9 29.38 96.13 15.33
CA GLY A 9 30.28 97.10 15.98
C GLY A 9 31.76 96.99 15.56
N MET A 10 32.12 97.81 14.57
CA MET A 10 33.40 98.50 14.28
C MET A 10 34.78 97.90 14.67
N LEU A 11 35.53 97.50 13.65
CA LEU A 11 36.72 98.16 13.04
C LEU A 11 38.02 98.43 13.86
N LEU A 12 39.12 98.03 13.20
CA LEU A 12 40.47 98.66 13.10
C LEU A 12 41.70 98.04 13.82
N ILE A 13 42.42 97.22 13.02
CA ILE A 13 43.90 97.10 12.83
C ILE A 13 44.79 96.75 14.03
N VAL A 14 45.29 95.52 14.02
CA VAL A 14 46.74 95.24 14.07
C VAL A 14 47.07 94.17 13.02
N THR A 15 47.52 94.62 11.85
CA THR A 15 48.35 93.81 10.97
C THR A 15 49.70 93.63 11.64
N THR A 16 49.94 92.48 12.26
CA THR A 16 51.26 91.83 12.35
C THR A 16 51.09 90.42 12.92
N ALA A 17 51.58 89.42 12.18
CA ALA A 17 51.64 87.99 12.51
C ALA A 17 50.37 87.12 12.31
N LEU A 18 49.80 87.09 11.09
CA LEU A 18 48.84 86.02 10.71
C LEU A 18 49.06 85.41 9.31
N THR A 19 50.27 85.46 8.77
CA THR A 19 50.60 84.75 7.51
C THR A 19 51.40 83.46 7.71
N ILE A 20 51.68 83.02 8.93
CA ILE A 20 52.46 81.80 9.19
C ILE A 20 51.62 80.64 9.77
N SER A 21 50.44 80.89 10.36
CA SER A 21 49.68 79.85 11.05
C SER A 21 48.82 78.95 10.14
N ALA A 22 48.40 79.40 8.95
CA ALA A 22 47.64 78.55 8.02
C ALA A 22 48.48 77.43 7.39
N PHE A 23 49.76 77.70 7.06
CA PHE A 23 50.68 76.70 6.51
C PHE A 23 51.19 75.72 7.58
N ALA A 24 51.37 76.16 8.83
CA ALA A 24 51.82 75.31 9.92
C ALA A 24 50.73 74.31 10.38
N GLN A 25 49.48 74.75 10.52
CA GLN A 25 48.36 73.85 10.88
C GLN A 25 48.03 72.82 9.79
N GLN A 26 48.16 73.19 8.51
CA GLN A 26 47.90 72.26 7.41
C GLN A 26 49.00 71.17 7.30
N ASN A 27 50.26 71.52 7.61
CA ASN A 27 51.38 70.58 7.63
C ASN A 27 51.30 69.57 8.80
N ASP A 28 50.87 69.99 10.00
CA ASP A 28 50.72 69.09 11.14
C ASP A 28 49.53 68.12 11.00
N THR A 29 48.45 68.57 10.34
CA THR A 29 47.29 67.71 10.06
C THR A 29 47.63 66.64 9.01
N MET A 30 48.42 66.99 7.97
CA MET A 30 48.96 66.01 7.03
C MET A 30 49.95 65.04 7.69
N LYS A 31 50.84 65.51 8.57
CA LYS A 31 51.78 64.64 9.30
C LYS A 31 51.08 63.64 10.23
N ARG A 32 49.98 64.03 10.88
CA ARG A 32 49.18 63.13 11.71
C ARG A 32 48.40 62.10 10.89
N ALA A 33 47.82 62.51 9.75
CA ALA A 33 47.16 61.59 8.81
C ALA A 33 48.16 60.60 8.16
N PHE A 34 49.36 61.09 7.82
CA PHE A 34 50.48 60.30 7.30
C PHE A 34 50.86 59.14 8.22
N ASN A 35 50.88 59.34 9.55
CA ASN A 35 51.27 58.30 10.50
C ASN A 35 50.21 57.19 10.66
N MET A 36 48.93 57.46 10.38
CA MET A 36 47.86 56.44 10.39
C MET A 36 47.70 55.70 9.05
N GLY A 37 48.09 56.31 7.92
CA GLY A 37 47.98 55.74 6.57
C GLY A 37 49.14 54.83 6.14
N ARG A 38 50.26 54.81 6.88
CA ARG A 38 51.51 54.10 6.53
C ARG A 38 51.38 52.59 6.26
N TYR A 39 50.29 51.95 6.69
CA TYR A 39 50.10 50.49 6.62
C TYR A 39 49.08 50.03 5.57
N ASN A 40 48.35 50.94 4.94
CA ASN A 40 47.33 50.58 3.97
C ASN A 40 47.63 51.23 2.61
N ASN A 41 47.91 50.39 1.62
CA ASN A 41 47.90 50.84 0.24
C ASN A 41 46.44 51.14 -0.13
N SER A 42 46.18 52.34 -0.59
CA SER A 42 44.85 52.74 -1.05
C SER A 42 44.96 53.54 -2.32
N ASP A 43 43.90 53.44 -3.10
CA ASP A 43 43.81 54.07 -4.39
C ASP A 43 42.33 54.43 -4.59
N VAL A 44 42.05 55.73 -4.60
CA VAL A 44 40.69 56.26 -4.59
C VAL A 44 40.50 57.16 -5.79
N ILE A 45 39.52 56.84 -6.62
CA ILE A 45 39.07 57.69 -7.72
C ILE A 45 37.78 58.38 -7.30
N ASP A 46 37.83 59.71 -7.24
CA ASP A 46 36.68 60.58 -7.05
C ASP A 46 36.29 61.24 -8.39
N ASN A 47 35.08 60.92 -8.85
CA ASN A 47 34.47 61.49 -10.06
C ASN A 47 33.33 62.48 -9.72
N SER A 48 33.28 62.99 -8.49
CA SER A 48 32.22 63.90 -8.00
C SER A 48 32.11 65.21 -8.80
N VAL A 49 33.17 65.64 -9.49
CA VAL A 49 33.18 66.85 -10.33
C VAL A 49 33.15 66.45 -11.81
N PRO A 50 32.09 66.82 -12.57
CA PRO A 50 32.02 66.55 -14.00
C PRO A 50 33.25 67.08 -14.74
N GLY A 51 33.91 66.21 -15.51
CA GLY A 51 35.10 66.56 -16.30
C GLY A 51 36.42 66.66 -15.50
N LYS A 52 36.43 66.32 -14.20
CA LYS A 52 37.65 66.23 -13.38
C LYS A 52 37.67 64.92 -12.59
N ALA A 53 38.36 63.90 -13.12
CA ALA A 53 38.68 62.69 -12.37
C ALA A 53 39.83 62.99 -11.39
N ARG A 54 39.58 62.88 -10.09
CA ARG A 54 40.61 63.01 -9.05
C ARG A 54 41.01 61.62 -8.60
N GLU A 55 42.30 61.31 -8.66
CA GLU A 55 42.84 60.03 -8.19
C GLU A 55 43.83 60.32 -7.06
N HIS A 56 43.66 59.64 -5.93
CA HIS A 56 44.58 59.70 -4.81
C HIS A 56 45.14 58.30 -4.57
N ILE A 57 46.43 58.14 -4.87
CA ILE A 57 47.18 56.90 -4.62
C ILE A 57 48.01 57.13 -3.36
N SER A 58 47.82 56.28 -2.37
CA SER A 58 48.63 56.21 -1.15
C SER A 58 49.25 54.82 -1.08
N THR A 59 50.58 54.70 -1.09
CA THR A 59 51.24 53.38 -1.07
C THR A 59 52.58 53.39 -0.38
N ASN A 60 52.90 52.31 0.32
CA ASN A 60 54.27 51.99 0.71
C ASN A 60 54.98 51.28 -0.44
N TRP A 61 55.95 51.95 -1.04
CA TRP A 61 56.74 51.43 -2.16
C TRP A 61 58.22 51.36 -1.79
N LYS A 62 58.74 50.13 -1.71
CA LYS A 62 60.15 49.85 -1.37
C LYS A 62 60.61 50.53 -0.07
N GLY A 63 59.75 50.51 0.96
CA GLY A 63 60.07 51.05 2.28
C GLY A 63 59.94 52.57 2.39
N ARG A 64 59.43 53.24 1.36
CA ARG A 64 59.04 54.66 1.41
C ARG A 64 57.56 54.82 1.11
N TYR A 65 56.90 55.71 1.82
CA TYR A 65 55.50 56.02 1.62
C TYR A 65 55.33 57.17 0.63
N TYR A 66 54.46 56.95 -0.37
CA TYR A 66 54.16 57.87 -1.44
C TYR A 66 52.67 58.22 -1.43
N GLU A 67 52.38 59.51 -1.54
CA GLU A 67 51.04 59.99 -1.90
C GLU A 67 51.12 60.72 -3.24
N ILE A 68 50.30 60.29 -4.18
CA ILE A 68 50.25 60.83 -5.54
C ILE A 68 48.82 61.30 -5.78
N LEU A 69 48.68 62.60 -6.01
CA LEU A 69 47.41 63.24 -6.34
C LEU A 69 47.38 63.52 -7.84
N LEU A 70 46.40 62.98 -8.54
CA LEU A 70 46.20 63.20 -9.96
C LEU A 70 44.85 63.88 -10.21
N VAL A 71 44.84 64.79 -11.17
CA VAL A 71 43.60 65.35 -11.74
C VAL A 71 43.66 65.16 -13.24
N ASN A 72 42.68 64.44 -13.80
CA ASN A 72 42.66 64.07 -15.22
C ASN A 72 43.99 63.47 -15.69
N ASP A 73 44.47 62.46 -14.95
CA ASP A 73 45.71 61.72 -15.20
C ASP A 73 47.03 62.51 -15.05
N LYS A 74 46.95 63.80 -14.74
CA LYS A 74 48.12 64.65 -14.51
C LYS A 74 48.41 64.74 -13.03
N ILE A 75 49.68 64.55 -12.66
CA ILE A 75 50.13 64.72 -11.28
C ILE A 75 49.94 66.20 -10.89
N THR A 76 49.23 66.41 -9.80
CA THR A 76 48.97 67.73 -9.20
C THR A 76 49.58 67.85 -7.80
N GLY A 77 49.93 66.73 -7.18
CA GLY A 77 50.66 66.67 -5.92
C GLY A 77 51.44 65.38 -5.79
N LEU A 78 52.65 65.48 -5.23
CA LEU A 78 53.49 64.36 -4.88
C LEU A 78 54.03 64.59 -3.47
N TYR A 79 53.82 63.62 -2.58
CA TYR A 79 54.38 63.61 -1.24
C TYR A 79 55.19 62.34 -1.04
N VAL A 80 56.37 62.48 -0.45
CA VAL A 80 57.25 61.36 -0.10
C VAL A 80 57.56 61.50 1.38
N GLU A 81 57.27 60.47 2.16
CA GLU A 81 57.37 60.54 3.63
C GLU A 81 56.59 61.71 4.25
N GLY A 82 55.48 62.10 3.62
CA GLY A 82 54.62 63.21 4.07
C GLY A 82 55.17 64.60 3.71
N GLU A 83 56.34 64.69 3.06
CA GLU A 83 56.90 65.94 2.58
C GLU A 83 56.50 66.21 1.12
N LYS A 84 55.97 67.41 0.85
CA LYS A 84 55.58 67.81 -0.50
C LYS A 84 56.81 68.02 -1.39
N ILE A 85 56.87 67.29 -2.50
CA ILE A 85 57.96 67.40 -3.46
C ILE A 85 57.66 68.54 -4.46
N PRO A 86 58.55 69.56 -4.59
CA PRO A 86 58.42 70.60 -5.60
C PRO A 86 58.34 70.02 -7.02
N SER A 87 57.54 70.64 -7.90
CA SER A 87 57.25 70.16 -9.25
C SER A 87 58.50 69.95 -10.11
N GLU A 88 59.54 70.76 -9.89
CA GLU A 88 60.80 70.71 -10.62
C GLU A 88 61.57 69.42 -10.31
N LYS A 89 61.30 68.80 -9.16
CA LYS A 89 61.98 67.57 -8.69
C LYS A 89 61.22 66.29 -9.03
N TRP A 90 60.02 66.37 -9.61
CA TRP A 90 59.22 65.19 -9.97
C TRP A 90 59.94 64.28 -10.97
N GLY A 91 60.83 64.84 -11.82
CA GLY A 91 61.65 64.07 -12.76
C GLY A 91 62.44 62.94 -12.10
N ALA A 92 62.98 63.17 -10.88
CA ALA A 92 63.72 62.17 -10.12
C ALA A 92 62.84 60.99 -9.64
N TYR A 93 61.53 61.19 -9.51
CA TYR A 93 60.56 60.20 -9.04
C TYR A 93 59.73 59.57 -10.17
N SER A 94 59.88 60.05 -11.40
CA SER A 94 59.12 59.63 -12.59
C SER A 94 59.04 58.11 -12.75
N LYS A 95 60.18 57.42 -12.67
CA LYS A 95 60.27 55.95 -12.77
C LYS A 95 59.53 55.24 -11.64
N THR A 96 59.62 55.76 -10.41
CA THR A 96 58.95 55.19 -9.23
C THR A 96 57.44 55.37 -9.33
N ILE A 97 56.99 56.57 -9.72
CA ILE A 97 55.57 56.88 -9.91
C ILE A 97 54.98 56.02 -11.01
N ALA A 98 55.67 55.86 -12.15
CA ALA A 98 55.24 54.97 -13.21
C ALA A 98 55.08 53.52 -12.73
N ALA A 99 56.02 53.03 -11.92
CA ALA A 99 55.95 51.67 -11.37
C ALA A 99 54.80 51.48 -10.37
N ILE A 100 54.58 52.46 -9.48
CA ILE A 100 53.44 52.47 -8.55
C ILE A 100 52.12 52.44 -9.32
N ARG A 101 51.96 53.33 -10.31
CA ARG A 101 50.74 53.42 -11.12
C ARG A 101 50.47 52.14 -11.90
N GLU A 102 51.51 51.52 -12.46
CA GLU A 102 51.37 50.24 -13.14
C GLU A 102 50.97 49.11 -12.19
N GLN A 103 51.49 49.09 -10.96
CA GLN A 103 51.08 48.12 -9.95
C GLN A 103 49.62 48.31 -9.54
N VAL A 104 49.20 49.55 -9.23
CA VAL A 104 47.80 49.88 -8.90
C VAL A 104 46.86 49.45 -10.03
N ARG A 105 47.24 49.68 -11.28
CA ARG A 105 46.46 49.23 -12.45
C ARG A 105 46.33 47.70 -12.49
N LYS A 106 47.40 46.95 -12.21
CA LYS A 106 47.37 45.48 -12.15
C LYS A 106 46.48 45.00 -11.01
N ASP A 107 46.60 45.60 -9.82
CA ASP A 107 45.82 45.24 -8.64
C ASP A 107 44.32 45.48 -8.89
N ARG A 108 43.94 46.60 -9.53
CA ARG A 108 42.56 46.87 -9.96
C ARG A 108 42.02 45.79 -10.90
N ILE A 109 42.82 45.38 -11.89
CA ILE A 109 42.44 44.33 -12.83
C ILE A 109 42.27 43.00 -12.11
N GLN A 110 43.18 42.65 -11.20
CA GLN A 110 43.10 41.42 -10.43
C GLN A 110 41.88 41.42 -9.51
N ALA A 111 41.64 42.49 -8.75
CA ALA A 111 40.47 42.63 -7.89
C ALA A 111 39.15 42.48 -8.67
N ARG A 112 39.08 43.03 -9.89
CA ARG A 112 37.92 42.84 -10.77
C ARG A 112 37.76 41.37 -11.20
N LYS A 113 38.86 40.69 -11.57
CA LYS A 113 38.83 39.26 -11.92
C LYS A 113 38.38 38.40 -10.74
N ASP A 114 38.89 38.67 -9.55
CA ASP A 114 38.53 37.95 -8.33
C ASP A 114 37.05 38.15 -7.99
N GLN A 115 36.53 39.37 -8.16
CA GLN A 115 35.11 39.64 -7.99
C GLN A 115 34.25 38.90 -9.03
N GLU A 116 34.68 38.86 -10.30
CA GLU A 116 34.00 38.13 -11.35
C GLU A 116 34.01 36.61 -11.08
N GLN A 117 35.13 36.07 -10.57
CA GLN A 117 35.25 34.67 -10.17
C GLN A 117 34.35 34.35 -9.00
N ALA A 118 34.37 35.14 -7.93
CA ALA A 118 33.49 34.96 -6.77
C ALA A 118 32.00 34.94 -7.16
N ARG A 119 31.60 35.80 -8.12
CA ARG A 119 30.22 35.79 -8.68
C ARG A 119 29.92 34.56 -9.52
N ARG A 120 30.91 33.93 -10.16
CA ARG A 120 30.72 32.65 -10.87
C ARG A 120 30.57 31.52 -9.87
N ASP A 121 31.41 31.46 -8.85
CA ASP A 121 31.37 30.43 -7.81
C ASP A 121 30.05 30.46 -7.05
N GLN A 122 29.56 31.66 -6.69
CA GLN A 122 28.25 31.82 -6.06
C GLN A 122 27.11 31.30 -6.95
N ARG A 123 27.16 31.56 -8.27
CA ARG A 123 26.14 31.04 -9.20
C ARG A 123 26.22 29.52 -9.33
N GLN A 124 27.42 28.95 -9.37
CA GLN A 124 27.59 27.51 -9.41
C GLN A 124 27.04 26.84 -8.15
N ALA A 125 27.36 27.39 -6.97
CA ALA A 125 26.84 26.88 -5.71
C ALA A 125 25.30 26.88 -5.66
N MET A 126 24.64 27.93 -6.17
CA MET A 126 23.17 27.96 -6.26
C MET A 126 22.62 26.90 -7.22
N LEU A 127 23.29 26.63 -8.33
CA LEU A 127 22.88 25.58 -9.27
C LEU A 127 23.03 24.19 -8.66
N ASP A 128 24.13 23.94 -7.95
CA ASP A 128 24.39 22.68 -7.27
C ASP A 128 23.36 22.43 -6.16
N GLU A 129 23.00 23.46 -5.39
CA GLU A 129 21.93 23.39 -4.37
C GLU A 129 20.56 23.06 -5.00
N GLN A 130 20.23 23.71 -6.13
CA GLN A 130 18.98 23.40 -6.85
C GLN A 130 18.96 21.97 -7.37
N GLN A 131 20.09 21.48 -7.89
CA GLN A 131 20.19 20.11 -8.38
C GLN A 131 20.05 19.10 -7.22
N ALA A 132 20.76 19.32 -6.12
CA ALA A 132 20.65 18.47 -4.93
C ALA A 132 19.22 18.38 -4.40
N LYS A 133 18.47 19.51 -4.41
CA LYS A 133 17.06 19.51 -4.03
C LYS A 133 16.20 18.68 -4.98
N LYS A 134 16.41 18.78 -6.30
CA LYS A 134 15.68 17.96 -7.29
C LYS A 134 15.97 16.47 -7.12
N ASP A 135 17.23 16.12 -6.86
CA ASP A 135 17.64 14.73 -6.64
C ASP A 135 16.99 14.17 -5.37
N GLN A 136 16.93 14.96 -4.30
CA GLN A 136 16.24 14.59 -3.06
C GLN A 136 14.73 14.39 -3.28
N GLU A 137 14.07 15.28 -4.02
CA GLU A 137 12.66 15.14 -4.37
C GLU A 137 12.40 13.90 -5.22
N GLN A 138 13.30 13.57 -6.16
CA GLN A 138 13.19 12.37 -6.98
C GLN A 138 13.36 11.11 -6.13
N ALA A 139 14.37 11.06 -5.26
CA ALA A 139 14.58 9.93 -4.37
C ALA A 139 13.38 9.70 -3.43
N ALA A 140 12.73 10.77 -2.95
CA ALA A 140 11.52 10.66 -2.15
C ALA A 140 10.35 10.06 -2.95
N ARG A 141 10.16 10.48 -4.21
CA ARG A 141 9.13 9.92 -5.11
C ARG A 141 9.39 8.44 -5.39
N ASP A 142 10.63 8.06 -5.67
CA ASP A 142 11.00 6.67 -5.93
C ASP A 142 10.76 5.78 -4.70
N GLN A 143 11.07 6.27 -3.50
CA GLN A 143 10.78 5.57 -2.25
C GLN A 143 9.28 5.40 -2.01
N GLU A 144 8.48 6.42 -2.32
CA GLU A 144 7.02 6.36 -2.20
C GLU A 144 6.42 5.34 -3.18
N GLN A 145 6.92 5.31 -4.42
CA GLN A 145 6.51 4.34 -5.42
C GLN A 145 6.85 2.92 -4.99
N ALA A 146 8.07 2.67 -4.50
CA ALA A 146 8.47 1.36 -4.01
C ALA A 146 7.57 0.85 -2.86
N LYS A 147 7.14 1.75 -1.96
CA LYS A 147 6.18 1.40 -0.90
C LYS A 147 4.81 1.01 -1.45
N ARG A 148 4.30 1.75 -2.45
CA ARG A 148 3.03 1.41 -3.11
C ARG A 148 3.09 0.05 -3.79
N ASP A 149 4.17 -0.22 -4.51
CA ASP A 149 4.37 -1.49 -5.22
C ASP A 149 4.43 -2.65 -4.22
N GLN A 150 5.12 -2.47 -3.07
CA GLN A 150 5.15 -3.46 -2.00
C GLN A 150 3.76 -3.70 -1.38
N GLU A 151 2.98 -2.64 -1.16
CA GLU A 151 1.61 -2.79 -0.63
C GLU A 151 0.70 -3.53 -1.60
N GLN A 152 0.80 -3.23 -2.90
CA GLN A 152 0.05 -3.91 -3.95
C GLN A 152 0.41 -5.39 -4.00
N ALA A 153 1.71 -5.73 -4.01
CA ALA A 153 2.16 -7.12 -4.02
C ALA A 153 1.62 -7.91 -2.82
N ARG A 154 1.57 -7.30 -1.63
CA ARG A 154 0.98 -7.92 -0.42
C ARG A 154 -0.52 -8.15 -0.56
N ARG A 155 -1.26 -7.22 -1.19
CA ARG A 155 -2.70 -7.38 -1.45
C ARG A 155 -2.95 -8.52 -2.42
N ASP A 156 -2.18 -8.59 -3.49
CA ASP A 156 -2.28 -9.65 -4.50
C ASP A 156 -1.98 -11.03 -3.88
N GLU A 157 -0.95 -11.13 -3.02
CA GLU A 157 -0.63 -12.37 -2.29
C GLU A 157 -1.77 -12.82 -1.35
N LEU A 158 -2.39 -11.86 -0.63
CA LEU A 158 -3.52 -12.16 0.24
C LEU A 158 -4.73 -12.65 -0.55
N GLN A 159 -5.05 -11.99 -1.67
CA GLN A 159 -6.15 -12.39 -2.54
C GLN A 159 -5.92 -13.79 -3.12
N ALA A 160 -4.71 -14.09 -3.61
CA ALA A 160 -4.38 -15.41 -4.15
C ALA A 160 -4.54 -16.51 -3.08
N LYS A 161 -4.22 -16.21 -1.82
CA LYS A 161 -4.41 -17.15 -0.72
C LYS A 161 -5.89 -17.38 -0.42
N GLU A 162 -6.71 -16.33 -0.40
CA GLU A 162 -8.16 -16.44 -0.21
C GLU A 162 -8.80 -17.28 -1.33
N GLU A 163 -8.43 -17.01 -2.60
CA GLU A 163 -8.90 -17.79 -3.75
C GLU A 163 -8.51 -19.28 -3.66
N GLN A 164 -7.32 -19.58 -3.13
CA GLN A 164 -6.88 -20.96 -2.90
C GLN A 164 -7.71 -21.64 -1.79
N GLU A 165 -8.00 -20.93 -0.70
CA GLU A 165 -8.83 -21.44 0.40
C GLU A 165 -10.27 -21.71 -0.06
N ASP A 166 -10.84 -20.83 -0.89
CA ASP A 166 -12.16 -21.02 -1.50
C ASP A 166 -12.19 -22.26 -2.41
N ALA A 167 -11.20 -22.40 -3.29
CA ALA A 167 -11.10 -23.58 -4.16
C ALA A 167 -11.00 -24.89 -3.38
N GLN A 168 -10.29 -24.90 -2.23
CA GLN A 168 -10.21 -26.07 -1.36
C GLN A 168 -11.56 -26.38 -0.69
N ARG A 169 -12.29 -25.36 -0.25
CA ARG A 169 -13.64 -25.52 0.31
C ARG A 169 -14.61 -26.09 -0.70
N ASP A 170 -14.60 -25.57 -1.93
CA ASP A 170 -15.45 -26.08 -3.02
C ASP A 170 -15.11 -27.53 -3.35
N GLN A 171 -13.83 -27.89 -3.40
CA GLN A 171 -13.41 -29.28 -3.62
C GLN A 171 -13.87 -30.21 -2.48
N ALA A 172 -13.81 -29.75 -1.23
CA ALA A 172 -14.27 -30.52 -0.09
C ALA A 172 -15.80 -30.73 -0.15
N GLN A 173 -16.56 -29.69 -0.48
CA GLN A 173 -18.01 -29.79 -0.63
C GLN A 173 -18.39 -30.76 -1.75
N ALA A 174 -17.74 -30.67 -2.91
CA ALA A 174 -18.00 -31.57 -4.03
C ALA A 174 -17.75 -33.06 -3.67
N ARG A 175 -16.76 -33.34 -2.81
CA ARG A 175 -16.51 -34.71 -2.31
C ARG A 175 -17.63 -35.19 -1.38
N LEU A 176 -18.10 -34.33 -0.48
CA LEU A 176 -19.23 -34.66 0.41
C LEU A 176 -20.51 -34.95 -0.39
N ASP A 177 -20.79 -34.14 -1.41
CA ASP A 177 -21.94 -34.33 -2.28
C ASP A 177 -21.84 -35.66 -3.06
N GLN A 178 -20.63 -36.01 -3.53
CA GLN A 178 -20.39 -37.30 -4.20
C GLN A 178 -20.56 -38.49 -3.25
N GLU A 179 -20.08 -38.39 -2.01
CA GLU A 179 -20.28 -39.43 -1.00
C GLU A 179 -21.77 -39.62 -0.68
N GLN A 180 -22.52 -38.52 -0.52
CA GLN A 180 -23.95 -38.58 -0.25
C GLN A 180 -24.71 -39.23 -1.42
N ALA A 181 -24.41 -38.82 -2.65
CA ALA A 181 -25.00 -39.44 -3.85
C ALA A 181 -24.70 -40.95 -3.92
N GLY A 182 -23.49 -41.36 -3.51
CA GLY A 182 -23.12 -42.78 -3.41
C GLY A 182 -23.96 -43.55 -2.38
N ARG A 183 -24.22 -42.96 -1.21
CA ARG A 183 -25.09 -43.56 -0.18
C ARG A 183 -26.53 -43.68 -0.66
N ASP A 184 -27.05 -42.65 -1.29
CA ASP A 184 -28.42 -42.64 -1.83
C ASP A 184 -28.59 -43.72 -2.91
N GLN A 185 -27.57 -43.90 -3.78
CA GLN A 185 -27.58 -44.95 -4.79
C GLN A 185 -27.58 -46.36 -4.16
N GLU A 186 -26.81 -46.57 -3.09
CA GLU A 186 -26.77 -47.87 -2.42
C GLU A 186 -28.08 -48.17 -1.71
N GLN A 187 -28.69 -47.17 -1.05
CA GLN A 187 -30.02 -47.31 -0.46
C GLN A 187 -31.08 -47.68 -1.51
N ALA A 188 -31.07 -47.01 -2.66
CA ALA A 188 -31.99 -47.33 -3.75
C ALA A 188 -31.83 -48.77 -4.28
N ARG A 189 -30.60 -49.30 -4.29
CA ARG A 189 -30.34 -50.71 -4.65
C ARG A 189 -30.89 -51.68 -3.62
N LEU A 190 -30.72 -51.38 -2.33
CA LEU A 190 -31.28 -52.18 -1.24
C LEU A 190 -32.81 -52.22 -1.31
N ASP A 191 -33.44 -51.07 -1.51
CA ASP A 191 -34.89 -50.95 -1.65
C ASP A 191 -35.40 -51.75 -2.86
N GLN A 192 -34.70 -51.66 -4.00
CA GLN A 192 -35.04 -52.46 -5.19
C GLN A 192 -34.88 -53.97 -4.94
N ALA A 193 -33.83 -54.38 -4.23
CA ALA A 193 -33.62 -55.78 -3.89
C ALA A 193 -34.71 -56.29 -2.95
N GLN A 194 -35.13 -55.49 -1.97
CA GLN A 194 -36.23 -55.81 -1.07
C GLN A 194 -37.55 -55.92 -1.83
N ALA A 195 -37.87 -54.96 -2.69
CA ALA A 195 -39.08 -54.99 -3.51
C ALA A 195 -39.13 -56.25 -4.43
N ARG A 196 -37.99 -56.70 -4.96
CA ARG A 196 -37.92 -57.95 -5.73
C ARG A 196 -38.20 -59.18 -4.86
N LYS A 197 -37.68 -59.23 -3.64
CA LYS A 197 -37.98 -60.31 -2.68
C LYS A 197 -39.46 -60.32 -2.34
N ASP A 198 -40.03 -59.17 -2.02
CA ASP A 198 -41.45 -59.03 -1.69
C ASP A 198 -42.33 -59.48 -2.86
N GLN A 199 -41.97 -59.12 -4.09
CA GLN A 199 -42.67 -59.58 -5.30
C GLN A 199 -42.56 -61.10 -5.50
N GLU A 200 -41.39 -61.69 -5.25
CA GLU A 200 -41.20 -63.14 -5.34
C GLU A 200 -42.04 -63.88 -4.29
N GLU A 201 -42.07 -63.37 -3.05
CA GLU A 201 -42.90 -63.92 -1.99
C GLU A 201 -44.39 -63.82 -2.33
N ALA A 202 -44.85 -62.67 -2.81
CA ALA A 202 -46.24 -62.49 -3.23
C ALA A 202 -46.62 -63.47 -4.36
N ARG A 203 -45.72 -63.75 -5.31
CA ARG A 203 -45.94 -64.76 -6.36
C ARG A 203 -46.06 -66.17 -5.78
N LYS A 204 -45.23 -66.52 -4.79
CA LYS A 204 -45.31 -67.82 -4.08
C LYS A 204 -46.64 -67.94 -3.33
N ASP A 205 -47.08 -66.87 -2.65
CA ASP A 205 -48.34 -66.83 -1.92
C ASP A 205 -49.54 -67.00 -2.85
N GLN A 206 -49.54 -66.31 -4.00
CA GLN A 206 -50.56 -66.47 -5.03
C GLN A 206 -50.58 -67.89 -5.62
N ALA A 207 -49.42 -68.48 -5.89
CA ALA A 207 -49.34 -69.85 -6.41
C ALA A 207 -49.88 -70.87 -5.40
N LEU A 208 -49.52 -70.71 -4.12
CA LEU A 208 -50.01 -71.57 -3.05
C LEU A 208 -51.52 -71.41 -2.84
N MET A 209 -52.05 -70.19 -2.95
CA MET A 209 -53.48 -69.94 -2.88
C MET A 209 -54.23 -70.62 -4.03
N LYS A 210 -53.71 -70.55 -5.26
CA LYS A 210 -54.31 -71.27 -6.40
C LYS A 210 -54.37 -72.77 -6.16
N GLN A 211 -53.31 -73.35 -5.60
CA GLN A 211 -53.29 -74.77 -5.23
C GLN A 211 -54.32 -75.07 -4.14
N LEU A 212 -54.44 -74.21 -3.12
CA LEU A 212 -55.42 -74.36 -2.06
C LEU A 212 -56.85 -74.36 -2.61
N ILE A 213 -57.18 -73.42 -3.50
CA ILE A 213 -58.51 -73.36 -4.12
C ILE A 213 -58.78 -74.64 -4.92
N ALA A 214 -57.80 -75.14 -5.69
CA ALA A 214 -57.95 -76.37 -6.44
C ALA A 214 -58.22 -77.59 -5.54
N ASP A 215 -57.54 -77.67 -4.39
CA ASP A 215 -57.78 -78.69 -3.37
C ASP A 215 -59.20 -78.59 -2.78
N LEU A 216 -59.67 -77.38 -2.45
CA LEU A 216 -61.03 -77.16 -1.92
C LEU A 216 -62.10 -77.64 -2.89
N LEU A 217 -61.89 -77.45 -4.20
CA LEU A 217 -62.77 -77.95 -5.26
C LEU A 217 -62.73 -79.47 -5.35
N SER A 218 -61.52 -80.05 -5.33
CA SER A 218 -61.33 -81.49 -5.42
C SER A 218 -61.93 -82.23 -4.22
N ASP A 219 -61.86 -81.64 -3.03
CA ASP A 219 -62.43 -82.19 -1.80
C ASP A 219 -63.92 -81.87 -1.65
N THR A 220 -64.55 -81.22 -2.63
CA THR A 220 -65.97 -80.80 -2.63
C THR A 220 -66.36 -79.88 -1.47
N ILE A 221 -65.40 -79.17 -0.88
CA ILE A 221 -65.62 -78.20 0.21
C ILE A 221 -66.29 -76.95 -0.35
N VAL A 222 -65.94 -76.56 -1.58
CA VAL A 222 -66.63 -75.51 -2.34
C VAL A 222 -67.02 -76.04 -3.73
N PRO A 223 -68.20 -75.66 -4.26
CA PRO A 223 -68.67 -76.18 -5.55
C PRO A 223 -67.95 -75.59 -6.78
N ASN A 224 -67.41 -74.38 -6.69
CA ASN A 224 -66.65 -73.71 -7.76
C ASN A 224 -65.80 -72.54 -7.20
N GLU A 225 -64.81 -72.06 -7.95
CA GLU A 225 -63.91 -70.99 -7.49
C GLU A 225 -64.65 -69.71 -7.05
N LYS A 226 -65.74 -69.36 -7.73
CA LYS A 226 -66.51 -68.13 -7.45
C LYS A 226 -67.34 -68.22 -6.17
N SER A 227 -67.55 -69.43 -5.66
CA SER A 227 -68.28 -69.66 -4.40
C SER A 227 -67.40 -69.45 -3.17
N LEU A 228 -66.08 -69.29 -3.33
CA LEU A 228 -65.20 -68.93 -2.23
C LEU A 228 -65.24 -67.40 -2.03
N HIS A 229 -65.95 -66.97 -0.98
CA HIS A 229 -66.06 -65.57 -0.59
C HIS A 229 -65.09 -65.21 0.52
N GLU A 230 -64.91 -66.11 1.48
CA GLU A 230 -63.97 -65.93 2.57
C GLU A 230 -63.39 -67.27 3.02
N MET A 231 -62.17 -67.22 3.54
CA MET A 231 -61.55 -68.35 4.21
C MET A 231 -60.56 -67.85 5.24
N THR A 232 -60.52 -68.53 6.38
CA THR A 232 -59.44 -68.39 7.35
C THR A 232 -58.77 -69.73 7.61
N LEU A 233 -57.45 -69.71 7.81
CA LEU A 233 -56.67 -70.87 8.21
C LEU A 233 -55.62 -70.38 9.19
N ASN A 234 -55.66 -70.88 10.42
CA ASN A 234 -54.69 -70.56 11.45
C ASN A 234 -54.23 -71.86 12.14
N SER A 235 -53.52 -71.72 13.25
CA SER A 235 -52.98 -72.87 13.98
C SER A 235 -54.04 -73.72 14.70
N GLU A 236 -55.27 -73.22 14.87
CA GLU A 236 -56.33 -73.80 15.70
C GLU A 236 -57.55 -74.28 14.90
N GLU A 237 -57.92 -73.57 13.83
CA GLU A 237 -59.08 -73.92 13.00
C GLU A 237 -58.97 -73.44 11.55
N MET A 238 -59.88 -73.94 10.73
CA MET A 238 -60.11 -73.51 9.35
C MET A 238 -61.58 -73.20 9.16
N THR A 239 -61.89 -72.03 8.58
CA THR A 239 -63.25 -71.66 8.19
C THR A 239 -63.30 -71.41 6.69
N VAL A 240 -64.38 -71.82 6.04
CA VAL A 240 -64.64 -71.55 4.61
C VAL A 240 -66.06 -71.02 4.52
N ASN A 241 -66.23 -69.82 3.96
CA ASN A 241 -67.50 -69.11 3.88
C ASN A 241 -68.24 -69.07 5.24
N GLY A 242 -67.53 -68.66 6.30
CA GLY A 242 -68.07 -68.56 7.66
C GLY A 242 -68.31 -69.89 8.37
N THR A 243 -68.10 -71.03 7.70
CA THR A 243 -68.36 -72.36 8.26
C THR A 243 -67.07 -73.03 8.71
N LYS A 244 -66.97 -73.34 10.00
CA LYS A 244 -65.86 -74.10 10.57
C LYS A 244 -65.80 -75.51 9.99
N GLN A 245 -64.64 -75.89 9.49
CA GLN A 245 -64.42 -77.18 8.85
C GLN A 245 -64.18 -78.28 9.90
N PRO A 246 -64.60 -79.53 9.64
CA PRO A 246 -64.34 -80.65 10.54
C PRO A 246 -62.84 -80.89 10.79
N ASP A 247 -62.48 -81.43 11.95
CA ASP A 247 -61.08 -81.59 12.40
C ASP A 247 -60.20 -82.35 11.39
N ASN A 248 -60.73 -83.38 10.75
CA ASN A 248 -59.98 -84.15 9.75
C ASN A 248 -59.63 -83.30 8.50
N VAL A 249 -60.54 -82.44 8.06
CA VAL A 249 -60.30 -81.49 6.96
C VAL A 249 -59.31 -80.42 7.41
N PHE A 250 -59.53 -79.83 8.58
CA PHE A 250 -58.63 -78.84 9.15
C PHE A 250 -57.18 -79.36 9.27
N GLN A 251 -56.97 -80.55 9.84
CA GLN A 251 -55.62 -81.11 10.01
C GLN A 251 -54.94 -81.40 8.66
N LYS A 252 -55.70 -81.87 7.66
CA LYS A 252 -55.19 -82.08 6.29
C LYS A 252 -54.66 -80.76 5.70
N TYR A 253 -55.45 -79.69 5.75
CA TYR A 253 -55.09 -78.41 5.15
C TYR A 253 -54.03 -77.67 5.97
N LYS A 254 -54.05 -77.77 7.30
CA LYS A 254 -52.99 -77.25 8.17
C LYS A 254 -51.62 -77.85 7.84
N GLU A 255 -51.56 -79.17 7.67
CA GLU A 255 -50.31 -79.88 7.38
C GLU A 255 -49.80 -79.60 5.95
N LYS A 256 -50.70 -79.46 4.98
CA LYS A 256 -50.33 -79.17 3.59
C LYS A 256 -49.96 -77.69 3.37
N TYR A 257 -50.65 -76.77 4.03
CA TYR A 257 -50.50 -75.32 3.87
C TYR A 257 -49.93 -74.64 5.12
N LYS A 258 -48.84 -75.20 5.67
CA LYS A 258 -48.15 -74.69 6.87
C LYS A 258 -47.79 -73.20 6.79
N ARG A 259 -47.48 -72.71 5.59
CA ARG A 259 -47.18 -71.30 5.34
C ARG A 259 -48.37 -70.38 5.67
N PHE A 260 -49.59 -70.85 5.46
CA PHE A 260 -50.82 -70.14 5.81
C PHE A 260 -51.22 -70.41 7.26
N ALA A 261 -51.18 -71.67 7.71
CA ALA A 261 -51.57 -72.04 9.06
C ALA A 261 -50.62 -71.54 10.17
N GLY A 262 -49.36 -71.25 9.84
CA GLY A 262 -48.36 -70.71 10.76
C GLY A 262 -48.50 -69.22 11.07
N GLY A 263 -49.40 -68.51 10.37
CA GLY A 263 -49.77 -67.12 10.63
C GLY A 263 -51.29 -66.96 10.67
N GLU A 264 -51.78 -65.72 10.64
CA GLU A 264 -53.20 -65.45 10.44
C GLU A 264 -53.46 -65.29 8.95
N PHE A 265 -53.65 -66.42 8.26
CA PHE A 265 -54.11 -66.38 6.88
C PHE A 265 -55.61 -66.08 6.82
N SER A 266 -55.95 -65.06 6.05
CA SER A 266 -57.31 -64.81 5.61
C SER A 266 -57.35 -64.49 4.13
N PHE A 267 -58.39 -64.98 3.48
CA PHE A 267 -58.76 -64.65 2.12
C PHE A 267 -60.13 -64.01 2.15
N GLU A 268 -60.27 -62.88 1.47
CA GLU A 268 -61.56 -62.21 1.28
C GLU A 268 -61.74 -61.85 -0.19
N ASN A 269 -62.91 -62.19 -0.71
CA ASN A 269 -63.38 -61.95 -2.07
C ASN A 269 -64.83 -61.46 -1.99
N SER A 270 -65.02 -60.38 -1.22
CA SER A 270 -66.32 -59.81 -0.87
C SER A 270 -66.29 -58.28 -1.00
N GLY A 271 -67.25 -57.71 -1.76
CA GLY A 271 -67.40 -56.26 -1.90
C GLY A 271 -66.20 -55.54 -2.52
N ASN A 272 -65.63 -54.56 -1.81
CA ASN A 272 -64.47 -53.76 -2.26
C ASN A 272 -63.11 -54.29 -1.74
N ARG A 273 -63.10 -55.41 -0.99
CA ARG A 273 -61.87 -56.00 -0.44
C ARG A 273 -61.59 -57.32 -1.14
N HIS A 274 -60.49 -57.35 -1.87
CA HIS A 274 -60.01 -58.52 -2.60
C HIS A 274 -58.56 -58.71 -2.23
N GLY A 275 -58.23 -59.80 -1.55
CA GLY A 275 -56.86 -59.99 -1.11
C GLY A 275 -56.61 -61.26 -0.33
N ILE A 276 -55.37 -61.70 -0.40
CA ILE A 276 -54.77 -62.62 0.56
C ILE A 276 -54.12 -61.74 1.62
N HIS A 277 -54.55 -61.87 2.86
CA HIS A 277 -53.93 -61.23 4.01
C HIS A 277 -53.21 -62.28 4.84
N MET A 278 -51.98 -61.98 5.21
CA MET A 278 -51.19 -62.84 6.09
C MET A 278 -50.41 -61.96 7.05
N SER A 279 -50.61 -62.17 8.35
CA SER A 279 -49.67 -61.65 9.35
C SER A 279 -48.53 -62.65 9.51
N ARG A 280 -47.28 -62.20 9.32
CA ARG A 280 -46.09 -62.98 9.68
C ARG A 280 -45.59 -62.46 11.02
N GLN A 281 -45.44 -63.34 12.02
CA GLN A 281 -44.67 -62.99 13.20
C GLN A 281 -43.22 -62.71 12.77
N SER A 282 -42.81 -61.46 12.89
CA SER A 282 -41.46 -61.03 12.55
C SER A 282 -40.51 -61.59 13.61
N ILE A 283 -39.57 -62.47 13.23
CA ILE A 283 -38.38 -62.68 14.06
C ILE A 283 -37.56 -61.39 13.90
N SER A 284 -37.70 -60.47 14.84
CA SER A 284 -36.90 -59.25 14.88
C SER A 284 -35.42 -59.65 15.02
N SER A 285 -34.68 -59.52 13.92
CA SER A 285 -33.23 -59.52 14.00
C SER A 285 -32.82 -58.20 14.63
N ASN A 286 -32.55 -58.24 15.93
CA ASN A 286 -31.91 -57.19 16.71
C ASN A 286 -30.53 -56.89 16.10
N MET A 287 -30.48 -56.06 15.05
CA MET A 287 -29.26 -55.38 14.65
C MET A 287 -29.18 -54.09 15.47
N SER A 288 -28.48 -54.22 16.60
CA SER A 288 -28.00 -53.14 17.44
C SER A 288 -27.26 -52.11 16.57
N GLN A 289 -27.89 -50.97 16.29
CA GLN A 289 -27.17 -49.79 15.83
C GLN A 289 -26.47 -49.17 17.04
N ASP A 290 -25.26 -49.65 17.28
CA ASP A 290 -24.27 -48.96 18.09
C ASP A 290 -23.42 -48.12 17.12
N VAL A 291 -23.81 -46.86 16.90
CA VAL A 291 -22.94 -45.88 16.23
C VAL A 291 -22.78 -44.68 17.16
N ARG A 292 -21.65 -44.72 17.85
CA ARG A 292 -21.09 -43.68 18.70
C ARG A 292 -20.97 -42.37 17.93
N SER A 293 -21.43 -41.31 18.59
CA SER A 293 -20.99 -39.94 18.37
C SER A 293 -19.47 -39.83 18.48
N PHE A 294 -18.83 -39.32 17.44
CA PHE A 294 -17.61 -38.52 17.49
C PHE A 294 -17.82 -37.29 16.62
#